data_AF-A0A3M1MG23-F1
#
_entry.id   AF-A0A3M1MG23-F1
#
_cell.length_a   1.000
_cell.length_b   1.000
_cell.length_c   1.000
_cell.angle_alpha   90.00
_cell.angle_beta   90.00
_cell.angle_gamma   90.00
#
_symmetry.space_group_name_H-M   'P 1'
#
loop_
_entity.id
_entity.type
_entity.pdbx_description
1 polymer ?
#
loop_
_entity_poly.entity_id
_entity_poly.type
_entity_poly.pdbx_seq_one_letter_code
_entity_poly.pdbx_strand_id
1 'polypeptide(L)'
;MLGAIFSFTALAVAGREVADQLDPFELMFYRSLISLAIVSLVLTRSRRGFGQIRTAHARQHLYRNLGHFMGQTSWFYAVSVIPFASLVALEFTNPIWVAILAPFLLGEAMTRSRLLAALLGFAGILIVARPGVAPLEWGHGAGLLAALGFALSAIFTRRIMRHDTVLCVLFWMAASQAAMGLL
;
A
#
# COMPACT_ATOMS: atom_id res chain seq x y z
N MET A 1 12.32 6.96 11.25
CA MET A 1 10.86 7.25 11.37
C MET A 1 10.53 8.64 10.82
N LEU A 2 11.22 9.73 11.23
CA LEU A 2 10.96 11.09 10.74
C LEU A 2 10.93 11.23 9.21
N GLY A 3 11.92 10.69 8.49
CA GLY A 3 11.94 10.74 7.03
C GLY A 3 10.75 10.05 6.36
N ALA A 4 10.27 8.94 6.93
CA ALA A 4 9.08 8.25 6.42
C ALA A 4 7.82 9.08 6.63
N ILE A 5 7.65 9.68 7.83
CA ILE A 5 6.52 10.56 8.14
C ILE A 5 6.50 11.74 7.16
N PHE A 6 7.65 12.39 6.96
CA PHE A 6 7.79 13.48 6.00
C PHE A 6 7.39 13.04 4.57
N SER A 7 7.91 11.89 4.10
CA SER A 7 7.56 11.37 2.77
C SER A 7 6.07 11.03 2.61
N PHE A 8 5.43 10.44 3.63
CA PHE A 8 3.99 10.13 3.57
C PHE A 8 3.12 11.39 3.58
N THR A 9 3.44 12.37 4.43
CA THR A 9 2.73 13.64 4.46
C THR A 9 2.90 14.40 3.14
N ALA A 10 4.13 14.48 2.61
CA ALA A 10 4.40 15.12 1.32
C ALA A 10 3.65 14.43 0.17
N LEU A 11 3.59 13.09 0.17
CA LEU A 11 2.81 12.32 -0.80
C LEU A 11 1.32 12.67 -0.76
N ALA A 12 0.73 12.74 0.44
CA ALA A 12 -0.69 13.04 0.58
C ALA A 12 -1.05 14.45 0.11
N VAL A 13 -0.23 15.44 0.46
CA VAL A 13 -0.41 16.83 0.02
C VAL A 13 -0.22 16.94 -1.49
N ALA A 14 0.90 16.47 -2.04
CA ALA A 14 1.17 16.55 -3.47
C ALA A 14 0.14 15.77 -4.32
N GLY A 15 -0.30 14.60 -3.83
CA GLY A 15 -1.33 13.81 -4.50
C GLY A 15 -2.67 14.55 -4.58
N ARG A 16 -3.04 15.29 -3.53
CA ARG A 16 -4.28 16.08 -3.50
C ARG A 16 -4.21 17.30 -4.41
N GLU A 17 -3.08 18.01 -4.44
CA GLU A 17 -2.90 19.21 -5.29
C GLU A 17 -2.91 18.88 -6.80
N VAL A 18 -2.48 17.67 -7.17
CA VAL A 18 -2.41 17.23 -8.57
C VAL A 18 -3.69 16.45 -8.99
N ALA A 19 -4.56 16.11 -8.05
CA ALA A 19 -5.75 15.29 -8.29
C ALA A 19 -6.73 15.93 -9.30
N ASP A 20 -6.75 17.25 -9.41
CA ASP A 20 -7.61 17.98 -10.36
C ASP A 20 -7.02 18.04 -11.78
N GLN A 21 -5.74 17.66 -11.95
CA GLN A 21 -5.00 17.80 -13.21
C GLN A 21 -4.68 16.46 -13.88
N LEU A 22 -4.44 15.41 -13.08
CA LEU A 22 -4.08 14.09 -13.57
C LEU A 22 -5.06 13.05 -13.07
N ASP A 23 -5.44 12.13 -13.95
CA ASP A 23 -6.18 10.95 -13.54
C ASP A 23 -5.32 10.07 -12.61
N PRO A 24 -5.90 9.34 -11.63
CA PRO A 24 -5.14 8.46 -10.74
C PRO A 24 -4.21 7.47 -11.46
N PHE A 25 -4.59 6.97 -12.64
CA PHE A 25 -3.76 6.04 -13.42
C PHE A 25 -2.52 6.75 -13.99
N GLU A 26 -2.67 7.96 -14.53
CA GLU A 26 -1.55 8.78 -15.04
C GLU A 26 -0.58 9.15 -13.92
N LEU A 27 -1.12 9.60 -12.77
CA LEU A 27 -0.30 9.90 -11.60
C LEU A 27 0.48 8.67 -11.11
N MET A 28 -0.17 7.51 -11.06
CA MET A 28 0.45 6.24 -10.73
C MET A 28 1.56 5.87 -11.73
N PHE A 29 1.33 6.09 -13.03
CA PHE A 29 2.29 5.81 -14.10
C PHE A 29 3.56 6.65 -13.93
N TYR A 30 3.44 7.98 -13.87
CA TYR A 30 4.59 8.87 -13.72
C TYR A 30 5.37 8.59 -12.43
N ARG A 31 4.66 8.40 -11.31
CA ARG A 31 5.30 8.04 -10.04
C ARG A 31 6.10 6.74 -10.15
N SER A 32 5.57 5.75 -10.87
CA SER A 32 6.20 4.45 -11.05
C SER A 32 7.42 4.52 -11.97
N LEU A 33 7.37 5.35 -13.01
CA LEU A 33 8.54 5.62 -13.86
C LEU A 33 9.67 6.29 -13.08
N ILE A 34 9.36 7.31 -12.29
CA ILE A 34 10.36 7.99 -11.44
C ILE A 34 10.93 7.01 -10.42
N SER A 35 10.07 6.22 -9.76
CA SER A 35 10.51 5.18 -8.83
C SER A 35 11.42 4.15 -9.51
N LEU A 36 11.07 3.70 -10.72
CA LEU A 36 11.85 2.74 -11.49
C LEU A 36 13.22 3.31 -11.87
N ALA A 37 13.28 4.58 -12.30
CA ALA A 37 14.53 5.27 -12.60
C ALA A 37 15.44 5.37 -11.37
N ILE A 38 14.88 5.80 -10.22
CA ILE A 38 15.63 5.91 -8.96
C ILE A 38 16.14 4.53 -8.51
N VAL A 39 15.28 3.51 -8.51
CA VAL A 39 15.69 2.15 -8.10
C VAL A 39 16.76 1.59 -9.03
N SER A 40 16.62 1.82 -10.34
CA SER A 40 17.61 1.40 -11.34
C SER A 40 18.96 2.10 -11.12
N LEU A 41 18.95 3.40 -10.82
CA LEU A 41 20.16 4.14 -10.47
C LEU A 41 20.82 3.59 -9.20
N VAL A 42 20.05 3.33 -8.15
CA VAL A 42 20.57 2.72 -6.91
C VAL A 42 21.13 1.31 -7.18
N LEU A 43 20.49 0.53 -8.05
CA LEU A 43 20.99 -0.79 -8.47
C LEU A 43 22.36 -0.68 -9.15
N THR A 44 22.60 0.31 -10.02
CA THR A 44 23.93 0.51 -10.65
C THR A 44 25.04 0.79 -9.64
N ARG A 45 24.72 1.36 -8.48
CA ARG A 45 25.67 1.66 -7.40
C ARG A 45 25.77 0.55 -6.36
N SER A 46 24.94 -0.48 -6.46
CA SER A 46 24.92 -1.60 -5.51
C SER A 46 25.93 -2.68 -5.89
N ARG A 47 26.61 -3.27 -4.90
CA ARG A 47 27.65 -4.31 -5.13
C ARG A 47 27.16 -5.50 -5.96
N ARG A 48 25.90 -5.92 -5.82
CA ARG A 48 25.34 -7.06 -6.59
C ARG A 48 24.61 -6.62 -7.87
N GLY A 49 24.53 -5.32 -8.15
CA GLY A 49 23.94 -4.76 -9.36
C GLY A 49 22.51 -5.26 -9.66
N PHE A 50 22.19 -5.32 -10.96
CA PHE A 50 20.96 -5.93 -11.48
C PHE A 50 20.89 -7.46 -11.28
N GLY A 51 21.94 -8.11 -10.78
CA GLY A 51 21.85 -9.53 -10.39
C GLY A 51 20.79 -9.77 -9.30
N GLN A 52 20.47 -8.75 -8.50
CA GLN A 52 19.51 -8.83 -7.39
C GLN A 52 18.05 -8.92 -7.83
N ILE A 53 17.70 -8.46 -9.04
CA ILE A 53 16.30 -8.38 -9.48
C ILE A 53 15.77 -9.73 -9.98
N ARG A 54 16.63 -10.73 -10.14
CA ARG A 54 16.24 -12.09 -10.51
C ARG A 54 15.54 -12.76 -9.32
N THR A 55 14.28 -13.10 -9.49
CA THR A 55 13.47 -13.78 -8.47
C THR A 55 12.88 -15.08 -9.02
N ALA A 56 12.90 -16.13 -8.20
CA ALA A 56 12.14 -17.36 -8.46
C ALA A 56 10.67 -17.24 -8.02
N HIS A 57 10.31 -16.14 -7.34
CA HIS A 57 9.03 -15.92 -6.67
C HIS A 57 8.17 -14.88 -7.41
N ALA A 58 8.27 -14.80 -8.75
CA ALA A 58 7.58 -13.80 -9.57
C ALA A 58 6.05 -13.75 -9.32
N ARG A 59 5.41 -14.91 -9.08
CA ARG A 59 3.98 -14.97 -8.72
C ARG A 59 3.67 -14.22 -7.41
N GLN A 60 4.55 -14.31 -6.41
CA GLN A 60 4.35 -13.58 -5.15
C GLN A 60 4.48 -12.08 -5.36
N HIS A 61 5.44 -11.64 -6.18
CA HIS A 61 5.57 -10.22 -6.57
C HIS A 61 4.31 -9.74 -7.31
N LEU A 62 3.76 -10.55 -8.22
CA LEU A 62 2.53 -10.21 -8.93
C LEU A 62 1.35 -10.00 -7.96
N TYR A 63 1.05 -10.96 -7.09
CA TYR A 63 -0.06 -10.82 -6.12
C TYR A 63 0.15 -9.65 -5.17
N ARG A 64 1.38 -9.46 -4.71
CA ARG A 64 1.77 -8.32 -3.88
C ARG A 64 1.51 -6.99 -4.58
N ASN A 65 1.93 -6.88 -5.84
CA ASN A 65 1.85 -5.65 -6.62
C ASN A 65 0.41 -5.35 -7.05
N LEU A 66 -0.39 -6.37 -7.38
CA LEU A 66 -1.83 -6.22 -7.62
C LEU A 66 -2.54 -5.68 -6.37
N GLY A 67 -2.30 -6.28 -5.20
CA GLY A 67 -2.86 -5.80 -3.94
C GLY A 67 -2.45 -4.37 -3.62
N HIS A 68 -1.17 -4.03 -3.85
CA HIS A 68 -0.68 -2.67 -3.64
C HIS A 68 -1.28 -1.67 -4.62
N PHE A 69 -1.37 -2.00 -5.92
CA PHE A 69 -1.92 -1.12 -6.94
C PHE A 69 -3.41 -0.89 -6.72
N MET A 70 -4.19 -1.95 -6.52
CA MET A 70 -5.60 -1.84 -6.11
C MET A 70 -5.75 -0.99 -4.85
N GLY A 71 -4.90 -1.22 -3.85
CA GLY A 71 -4.93 -0.47 -2.61
C GLY A 71 -4.69 1.03 -2.83
N GLN A 72 -3.69 1.35 -3.64
CA GLN A 72 -3.27 2.72 -3.90
C GLN A 72 -4.24 3.49 -4.81
N THR A 73 -4.75 2.87 -5.88
CA THR A 73 -5.76 3.51 -6.73
C THR A 73 -7.05 3.78 -5.95
N SER A 74 -7.49 2.83 -5.12
CA SER A 74 -8.66 3.03 -4.25
C SER A 74 -8.42 4.14 -3.22
N TRP A 75 -7.19 4.27 -2.72
CA TRP A 75 -6.80 5.34 -1.79
C TRP A 75 -6.85 6.72 -2.46
N PHE A 76 -6.31 6.86 -3.68
CA PHE A 76 -6.35 8.13 -4.41
C PHE A 76 -7.79 8.54 -4.77
N TYR A 77 -8.62 7.57 -5.16
CA TYR A 77 -10.03 7.85 -5.34
C TYR A 77 -10.67 8.31 -4.03
N ALA A 78 -10.47 7.58 -2.93
CA ALA A 78 -11.03 7.94 -1.63
C ALA A 78 -10.60 9.33 -1.15
N VAL A 79 -9.31 9.69 -1.27
CA VAL A 79 -8.81 11.00 -0.80
C VAL A 79 -9.39 12.18 -1.58
N SER A 80 -9.83 11.94 -2.82
CA SER A 80 -10.48 12.96 -3.66
C SER A 80 -11.95 13.20 -3.28
N VAL A 81 -12.64 12.20 -2.72
CA VAL A 81 -14.10 12.27 -2.48
C VAL A 81 -14.51 12.30 -1.01
N ILE A 82 -13.69 11.79 -0.08
CA ILE A 82 -13.97 11.84 1.37
C ILE A 82 -12.92 12.67 2.14
N PRO A 83 -13.25 13.17 3.35
CA PRO A 83 -12.29 13.86 4.19
C PRO A 83 -11.05 13.00 4.49
N PHE A 84 -9.87 13.61 4.44
CA PHE A 84 -8.59 12.92 4.69
C PHE A 84 -8.56 12.21 6.06
N ALA A 85 -9.16 12.83 7.09
CA ALA A 85 -9.26 12.22 8.42
C ALA A 85 -10.06 10.90 8.40
N SER A 86 -11.15 10.84 7.65
CA SER A 86 -11.96 9.62 7.47
C SER A 86 -11.17 8.54 6.74
N LEU A 87 -10.43 8.91 5.70
CA LEU A 87 -9.56 7.98 4.97
C LEU A 87 -8.49 7.37 5.88
N VAL A 88 -7.76 8.19 6.64
CA VAL A 88 -6.74 7.72 7.58
C VAL A 88 -7.34 6.79 8.64
N ALA A 89 -8.55 7.09 9.13
CA ALA A 89 -9.26 6.20 10.05
C ALA A 89 -9.52 4.82 9.42
N LEU A 90 -9.93 4.77 8.15
CA LEU A 90 -10.12 3.52 7.42
C LEU A 90 -8.79 2.78 7.19
N GLU A 91 -7.69 3.48 6.92
CA GLU A 91 -6.36 2.85 6.79
C GLU A 91 -5.90 2.14 8.05
N PHE A 92 -6.27 2.65 9.23
CA PHE A 92 -5.99 1.97 10.49
C PHE A 92 -6.71 0.63 10.65
N THR A 93 -7.61 0.24 9.73
CA THR A 93 -8.18 -1.12 9.69
C THR A 93 -7.20 -2.16 9.13
N ASN A 94 -6.11 -1.72 8.48
CA ASN A 94 -5.09 -2.59 7.89
C ASN A 94 -4.57 -3.69 8.86
N PRO A 95 -4.23 -3.43 10.14
CA PRO A 95 -3.84 -4.47 11.09
C PRO A 95 -4.90 -5.57 11.30
N ILE A 96 -6.19 -5.24 11.20
CA ILE A 96 -7.29 -6.21 11.31
C ILE A 96 -7.29 -7.12 10.09
N TRP A 97 -7.19 -6.54 8.89
CA TRP A 97 -7.07 -7.31 7.65
C TRP A 97 -5.84 -8.22 7.66
N VAL A 98 -4.70 -7.70 8.11
CA VAL A 98 -3.48 -8.51 8.28
C VAL A 98 -3.72 -9.65 9.27
N ALA A 99 -4.33 -9.38 10.42
CA ALA A 99 -4.60 -10.39 11.43
C ALA A 99 -5.51 -11.51 10.88
N ILE A 100 -6.56 -11.14 10.15
CA ILE A 100 -7.49 -12.10 9.52
C ILE A 100 -6.79 -12.91 8.43
N LEU A 101 -5.98 -12.28 7.57
CA LEU A 101 -5.41 -12.93 6.38
C LEU A 101 -4.09 -13.69 6.65
N ALA A 102 -3.32 -13.30 7.66
CA ALA A 102 -2.02 -13.91 7.96
C ALA A 102 -2.09 -15.42 8.25
N PRO A 103 -3.08 -15.97 8.99
CA PRO A 103 -3.22 -17.40 9.17
C PRO A 103 -3.37 -18.17 7.85
N PHE A 104 -4.12 -17.63 6.90
CA PHE A 104 -4.36 -18.29 5.62
C PHE A 104 -3.19 -18.16 4.64
N LEU A 105 -2.54 -17.00 4.61
CA LEU A 105 -1.52 -16.69 3.60
C LEU A 105 -0.07 -16.96 4.06
N LEU A 106 0.18 -16.89 5.37
CA LEU A 106 1.50 -17.12 5.98
C LEU A 106 1.55 -18.37 6.86
N GLY A 107 0.40 -18.97 7.21
CA GLY A 107 0.34 -20.08 8.16
C GLY A 107 0.63 -19.65 9.61
N GLU A 108 0.52 -18.35 9.91
CA GLU A 108 0.79 -17.83 11.24
C GLU A 108 -0.44 -17.98 12.15
N ALA A 109 -0.27 -18.58 13.33
CA ALA A 109 -1.37 -18.68 14.29
C ALA A 109 -1.79 -17.28 14.81
N MET A 110 -3.10 -17.06 14.86
CA MET A 110 -3.69 -15.90 15.54
C MET A 110 -3.45 -16.04 17.05
N THR A 111 -2.60 -15.18 17.61
CA THR A 111 -2.39 -15.13 19.05
C THR A 111 -3.44 -14.24 19.70
N ARG A 112 -3.80 -14.53 20.97
CA ARG A 112 -4.72 -13.67 21.74
C ARG A 112 -4.26 -12.21 21.79
N SER A 113 -2.95 -11.99 21.91
CA SER A 113 -2.34 -10.65 21.89
C SER A 113 -2.59 -9.91 20.57
N ARG A 114 -2.42 -10.57 19.41
CA ARG A 114 -2.71 -9.97 18.09
C ARG A 114 -4.19 -9.64 17.93
N LEU A 115 -5.08 -10.53 18.39
CA LEU A 115 -6.52 -10.29 18.38
C LEU A 115 -6.90 -9.07 19.23
N LEU A 116 -6.39 -8.98 20.46
CA LEU A 116 -6.65 -7.85 21.34
C LEU A 116 -6.11 -6.53 20.77
N ALA A 117 -4.91 -6.53 20.19
CA ALA A 117 -4.34 -5.36 19.54
C ALA A 117 -5.19 -4.90 18.34
N ALA A 118 -5.70 -5.84 17.54
CA ALA A 118 -6.60 -5.53 16.43
C ALA A 118 -7.93 -4.94 16.91
N LEU A 119 -8.52 -5.48 17.98
CA LEU A 119 -9.76 -4.96 18.58
C LEU A 119 -9.57 -3.56 19.18
N LEU A 120 -8.45 -3.32 19.86
CA LEU A 120 -8.12 -1.99 20.40
C LEU A 120 -7.89 -0.97 19.27
N GLY A 121 -7.18 -1.37 18.21
CA GLY A 121 -7.03 -0.55 17.01
C GLY A 121 -8.38 -0.22 16.37
N PHE A 122 -9.26 -1.21 16.24
CA PHE A 122 -10.62 -1.01 15.73
C PHE A 122 -11.44 -0.04 16.58
N ALA A 123 -11.36 -0.14 17.91
CA ALA A 123 -12.03 0.80 18.80
C ALA A 123 -11.55 2.25 18.57
N GLY A 124 -10.24 2.45 18.40
CA GLY A 124 -9.67 3.75 18.05
C GLY A 124 -10.21 4.30 16.71
N ILE A 125 -10.38 3.42 15.72
CA ILE A 125 -10.97 3.79 14.42
C ILE A 125 -12.40 4.29 14.59
N LEU A 126 -13.24 3.60 15.37
CA LEU A 126 -14.63 4.02 15.59
C LEU A 126 -14.72 5.41 16.24
N ILE A 127 -13.77 5.74 17.13
CA ILE A 127 -13.69 7.06 17.78
C ILE A 127 -13.35 8.15 16.76
N VAL A 128 -12.38 7.90 15.87
CA VAL A 128 -11.93 8.87 14.86
C VAL A 128 -12.93 9.00 13.71
N ALA A 129 -13.40 7.88 13.18
CA ALA A 129 -14.30 7.82 12.03
C ALA A 129 -15.69 8.37 12.36
N ARG A 130 -16.09 8.37 13.65
CA ARG A 130 -17.42 8.82 14.12
C ARG A 130 -18.54 8.36 13.18
N PRO A 131 -18.70 7.03 13.00
CA PRO A 131 -19.68 6.50 12.06
C PRO A 131 -21.08 7.00 12.41
N GLY A 132 -21.85 7.40 11.40
CA GLY A 132 -23.22 7.89 11.55
C GLY A 132 -23.39 9.41 11.64
N VAL A 133 -22.30 10.19 11.67
CA VAL A 133 -22.37 11.67 11.66
C VAL A 133 -22.42 12.23 10.23
N ALA A 134 -21.87 11.51 9.25
CA ALA A 134 -21.87 11.87 7.84
C ALA A 134 -22.47 10.73 6.99
N PRO A 135 -23.10 11.04 5.83
CA PRO A 135 -23.62 10.02 4.93
C PRO A 135 -22.51 9.11 4.40
N LEU A 136 -22.87 7.85 4.15
CA LEU A 136 -21.94 6.85 3.65
C LEU A 136 -21.75 7.04 2.14
N GLU A 137 -20.59 7.56 1.75
CA GLU A 137 -20.21 7.76 0.35
C GLU A 137 -19.36 6.60 -0.19
N TRP A 138 -19.31 6.47 -1.53
CA TRP A 138 -18.50 5.48 -2.24
C TRP A 138 -17.01 5.51 -1.84
N GLY A 139 -16.48 6.69 -1.47
CA GLY A 139 -15.10 6.83 -0.98
C GLY A 139 -14.80 6.04 0.30
N HIS A 140 -15.78 5.79 1.16
CA HIS A 140 -15.59 4.97 2.36
C HIS A 140 -15.35 3.50 1.97
N GLY A 141 -16.10 2.98 0.99
CA GLY A 141 -15.89 1.64 0.43
C GLY A 141 -14.52 1.51 -0.22
N ALA A 142 -14.11 2.53 -0.98
CA ALA A 142 -12.78 2.59 -1.58
C ALA A 142 -11.66 2.66 -0.51
N GLY A 143 -11.84 3.41 0.58
CA GLY A 143 -10.89 3.44 1.69
C GLY A 143 -10.73 2.08 2.39
N LEU A 144 -11.80 1.30 2.54
CA LEU A 144 -11.73 -0.08 3.03
C LEU A 144 -11.00 -1.01 2.05
N LEU A 145 -11.29 -0.87 0.75
CA LEU A 145 -10.59 -1.62 -0.29
C LEU A 145 -9.09 -1.26 -0.33
N ALA A 146 -8.76 0.01 -0.08
CA ALA A 146 -7.40 0.49 0.08
C ALA A 146 -6.67 -0.23 1.21
N ALA A 147 -7.28 -0.23 2.40
CA ALA A 147 -6.73 -0.90 3.58
C ALA A 147 -6.52 -2.41 3.36
N LEU A 148 -7.47 -3.09 2.70
CA LEU A 148 -7.34 -4.50 2.34
C LEU A 148 -6.21 -4.75 1.34
N GLY A 149 -6.10 -3.93 0.29
CA GLY A 149 -5.03 -4.04 -0.70
C GLY A 149 -3.65 -3.83 -0.09
N PHE A 150 -3.51 -2.84 0.79
CA PHE A 150 -2.27 -2.61 1.54
C PHE A 150 -1.95 -3.73 2.52
N ALA A 151 -2.96 -4.35 3.17
CA ALA A 151 -2.76 -5.52 4.02
C ALA A 151 -2.23 -6.72 3.23
N LEU A 152 -2.83 -7.02 2.07
CA LEU A 152 -2.36 -8.06 1.16
C LEU A 152 -0.92 -7.80 0.72
N SER A 153 -0.63 -6.57 0.28
CA SER A 153 0.73 -6.16 -0.10
C SER A 153 1.70 -6.38 1.06
N ALA A 154 1.35 -5.96 2.28
CA ALA A 154 2.21 -6.11 3.45
C ALA A 154 2.49 -7.59 3.80
N ILE A 155 1.49 -8.46 3.67
CA ILE A 155 1.65 -9.90 3.89
C ILE A 155 2.60 -10.51 2.86
N PHE A 156 2.37 -10.26 1.57
CA PHE A 156 3.26 -10.82 0.54
C PHE A 156 4.66 -10.23 0.61
N THR A 157 4.83 -8.95 0.95
CA THR A 157 6.14 -8.36 1.20
C THR A 157 6.89 -9.12 2.30
N ARG A 158 6.24 -9.44 3.43
CA ARG A 158 6.88 -10.26 4.48
C ARG A 158 7.35 -11.62 3.97
N ARG A 159 6.58 -12.25 3.08
CA ARG A 159 6.92 -13.54 2.49
C ARG A 159 8.09 -13.44 1.52
N ILE A 160 8.04 -12.48 0.60
CA ILE A 160 9.07 -12.24 -0.42
C ILE A 160 10.40 -11.83 0.24
N MET A 161 10.36 -11.00 1.27
CA MET A 161 11.56 -10.51 1.96
C MET A 161 12.37 -11.60 2.67
N ARG A 162 11.85 -12.84 2.76
CA ARG A 162 12.62 -14.01 3.21
C ARG A 162 13.63 -14.50 2.18
N HIS A 163 13.47 -14.13 0.91
CA HIS A 163 14.26 -14.66 -0.20
C HIS A 163 14.85 -13.57 -1.09
N ASP A 164 14.12 -12.47 -1.31
CA ASP A 164 14.51 -11.42 -2.24
C ASP A 164 14.95 -10.15 -1.49
N THR A 165 15.84 -9.37 -2.11
CA THR A 165 16.33 -8.11 -1.51
C THR A 165 15.26 -7.01 -1.59
N VAL A 166 15.38 -5.99 -0.72
CA VAL A 166 14.51 -4.81 -0.76
C VAL A 166 14.52 -4.15 -2.14
N LEU A 167 15.69 -4.05 -2.78
CA LEU A 167 15.80 -3.48 -4.13
C LEU A 167 15.08 -4.32 -5.19
N CYS A 168 15.09 -5.65 -5.06
CA CYS A 168 14.30 -6.54 -5.93
C CYS A 168 12.80 -6.25 -5.80
N VAL A 169 12.30 -6.17 -4.55
CA VAL A 169 10.88 -5.85 -4.27
C VAL A 169 10.50 -4.48 -4.83
N LEU A 170 11.32 -3.46 -4.60
CA LEU A 170 11.06 -2.11 -5.11
C LEU A 170 11.10 -2.04 -6.64
N PHE A 171 12.03 -2.76 -7.27
CA PHE A 171 12.13 -2.80 -8.73
C PHE A 171 10.88 -3.44 -9.36
N TRP A 172 10.50 -4.64 -8.90
CA TRP A 172 9.31 -5.33 -9.40
C TRP A 172 8.04 -4.53 -9.11
N MET A 173 7.98 -3.84 -7.97
CA MET A 173 6.89 -2.91 -7.66
C MET A 173 6.76 -1.81 -8.70
N ALA A 174 7.84 -1.05 -8.91
CA ALA A 174 7.84 0.10 -9.81
C ALA A 174 7.57 -0.33 -11.26
N ALA A 175 8.19 -1.43 -11.72
CA ALA A 175 7.97 -1.97 -13.06
C ALA A 175 6.52 -2.43 -13.26
N SER A 176 5.95 -3.17 -12.30
CA SER A 176 4.56 -3.65 -12.41
C SER A 176 3.56 -2.49 -12.35
N GLN A 177 3.78 -1.51 -11.47
CA GLN A 177 2.90 -0.34 -11.37
C GLN A 177 2.97 0.56 -12.59
N ALA A 178 4.14 0.72 -13.20
CA ALA A 178 4.28 1.44 -14.47
C ALA A 178 3.49 0.73 -15.59
N ALA A 179 3.54 -0.60 -15.66
CA ALA A 179 2.76 -1.36 -16.63
C ALA A 179 1.24 -1.25 -16.37
N MET A 180 0.81 -1.34 -15.10
CA MET A 180 -0.60 -1.25 -14.74
C MET A 180 -1.17 0.18 -14.88
N GLY A 181 -0.35 1.22 -14.67
CA GLY A 181 -0.78 2.60 -14.84
C GLY A 181 -0.89 3.07 -16.29
N LEU A 182 -0.45 2.26 -17.26
CA LEU A 182 -0.64 2.52 -18.69
C LEU A 182 -2.02 2.09 -19.21
N LEU A 183 -2.71 1.21 -18.47
CA LEU A 183 -4.02 0.67 -18.80
C LEU A 183 -5.12 1.58 -18.26
#